data_AF-A0A2N2H6F6-F1
#
_entry.id   AF-A0A2N2H6F6-F1
#
_cell.length_a   1.000
_cell.length_b   1.000
_cell.length_c   1.000
_cell.angle_alpha   90.00
_cell.angle_beta   90.00
_cell.angle_gamma   90.00
#
_symmetry.space_group_name_H-M   'P 1'
#
loop_
_entity.id
_entity.type
_entity.pdbx_description
1 polymer ?
#
loop_
_entity_poly.entity_id
_entity_poly.type
_entity_poly.pdbx_seq_one_letter_code
_entity_poly.pdbx_strand_id
1 'polypeptide(L)'
;MSERHKFLGKLQEKQMEADKLRLLLKGFVRSLRDALDPTEAVEELDRELIVEQATEFGLKQIELLAVLAEIKAIKRELGER
;
A
#
# COMPACT_ATOMS: atom_id res chain seq x y z
N MET A 1 -17.17 -19.18 20.28
CA MET A 1 -16.75 -17.81 19.89
C MET A 1 -17.85 -17.18 19.09
N SER A 2 -18.31 -15.97 19.43
CA SER A 2 -19.34 -15.30 18.63
C SER A 2 -18.78 -14.86 17.28
N GLU A 3 -19.63 -14.86 16.26
CA GLU A 3 -19.30 -14.47 14.89
C GLU A 3 -18.68 -13.07 14.82
N ARG A 4 -19.15 -12.15 15.67
CA ARG A 4 -18.57 -10.83 15.88
C ARG A 4 -17.08 -10.86 16.25
N HIS A 5 -16.65 -11.76 17.13
CA HIS A 5 -15.23 -11.86 17.51
C HIS A 5 -14.34 -12.32 16.34
N LYS A 6 -14.87 -13.18 15.45
CA LYS A 6 -14.14 -13.59 14.24
C LYS A 6 -13.94 -12.40 13.28
N PHE A 7 -14.98 -11.60 13.08
CA PHE A 7 -14.88 -10.39 12.25
C PHE A 7 -13.92 -9.35 12.83
N LEU A 8 -13.90 -9.16 14.16
CA LEU A 8 -12.95 -8.27 14.81
C LEU A 8 -11.50 -8.73 14.64
N GLY A 9 -11.23 -10.04 14.77
CA GLY A 9 -9.90 -10.59 14.49
C GLY A 9 -9.46 -10.35 13.05
N LYS A 10 -10.31 -10.68 12.08
CA LYS A 10 -10.04 -10.44 10.66
C LYS A 10 -9.83 -8.95 10.33
N LEU A 11 -10.59 -8.07 10.98
CA LEU A 11 -10.44 -6.62 10.83
C LEU A 11 -9.04 -6.17 11.28
N GLN A 12 -8.58 -6.67 12.43
CA GLN A 12 -7.25 -6.35 12.96
C GLN A 12 -6.13 -6.84 12.04
N GLU A 13 -6.23 -8.08 11.53
CA GLU A 13 -5.28 -8.63 10.57
C GLU A 13 -5.17 -7.76 9.31
N LYS A 14 -6.32 -7.37 8.74
CA LYS A 14 -6.36 -6.55 7.53
C LYS A 14 -5.85 -5.13 7.77
N GLN A 15 -6.09 -4.58 8.95
CA GLN A 15 -5.54 -3.27 9.32
C GLN A 15 -3.99 -3.32 9.39
N MET A 16 -3.43 -4.37 9.99
CA MET A 16 -1.97 -4.58 10.03
C MET A 16 -1.39 -4.74 8.62
N GLU A 17 -2.06 -5.49 7.75
CA GLU A 17 -1.68 -5.64 6.34
C GLU A 17 -1.66 -4.28 5.61
N ALA A 18 -2.72 -3.47 5.78
CA ALA A 18 -2.79 -2.14 5.20
C ALA A 18 -1.67 -1.22 5.71
N ASP A 19 -1.34 -1.28 7.00
CA ASP A 19 -0.29 -0.45 7.59
C ASP A 19 1.11 -0.85 7.09
N LYS A 20 1.35 -2.16 6.90
CA LYS A 20 2.57 -2.66 6.26
C LYS A 20 2.70 -2.15 4.82
N LEU A 21 1.63 -2.23 4.02
CA LEU A 21 1.62 -1.72 2.64
C LEU A 21 1.83 -0.21 2.58
N ARG A 22 1.22 0.56 3.49
CA ARG A 22 1.45 2.02 3.58
C ARG A 22 2.90 2.35 3.90
N LEU A 23 3.54 1.61 4.81
CA LEU A 23 4.95 1.81 5.13
C LEU A 23 5.84 1.53 3.91
N LEU A 24 5.57 0.45 3.19
CA LEU A 24 6.28 0.09 1.97
C LEU A 24 6.13 1.17 0.89
N LEU A 25 4.90 1.62 0.63
CA LEU A 25 4.62 2.68 -0.35
C LEU A 25 5.32 3.99 0.00
N LYS A 26 5.43 4.36 1.29
CA LYS A 26 6.24 5.51 1.72
C LYS A 26 7.73 5.33 1.38
N GLY A 27 8.26 4.12 1.53
CA GLY A 27 9.62 3.77 1.13
C GLY A 27 9.84 3.97 -0.36
N PHE A 28 8.94 3.45 -1.19
CA PHE A 28 8.98 3.65 -2.65
C PHE A 28 8.91 5.11 -3.05
N VAL A 29 8.02 5.92 -2.46
CA VAL A 29 7.94 7.36 -2.76
C VAL A 29 9.26 8.06 -2.47
N ARG A 30 9.93 7.72 -1.36
CA ARG A 30 11.24 8.28 -1.04
C ARG A 30 12.28 7.84 -2.07
N SER A 31 12.37 6.55 -2.35
CA SER A 31 13.32 5.99 -3.31
C SER A 31 13.15 6.59 -4.72
N LEU A 32 11.91 6.72 -5.19
CA LEU A 32 11.61 7.35 -6.48
C LEU A 32 11.97 8.83 -6.53
N ARG A 33 11.80 9.57 -5.42
CA ARG A 33 12.24 10.96 -5.34
C ARG A 33 13.76 11.08 -5.37
N ASP A 34 14.45 10.19 -4.68
CA ASP A 34 15.91 10.14 -4.65
C ASP A 34 16.46 9.75 -6.03
N ALA A 35 15.77 8.88 -6.77
CA ALA A 35 16.14 8.48 -8.14
C ALA A 35 15.73 9.50 -9.22
N LEU A 36 14.77 10.38 -8.94
CA LEU A 36 14.32 11.45 -9.83
C LEU A 36 14.87 12.81 -9.36
N ASP A 37 16.19 12.92 -9.25
CA ASP A 37 16.84 14.17 -8.87
C ASP A 37 16.53 15.25 -9.93
N PRO A 38 15.86 16.36 -9.58
CA PRO A 38 15.50 17.39 -10.55
C PRO A 38 16.71 18.20 -11.05
N THR A 39 17.89 18.01 -10.47
CA THR A 39 19.14 18.68 -10.86
C THR A 39 20.00 17.86 -11.81
N GLU A 40 19.71 16.57 -11.94
CA GLU A 40 20.39 15.65 -12.86
C GLU A 40 19.79 15.74 -14.27
N ALA A 41 20.61 15.54 -15.30
CA ALA A 41 20.13 15.49 -16.67
C ALA A 41 19.27 14.23 -16.90
N VAL A 42 18.22 14.33 -17.71
CA VAL A 42 17.28 13.20 -17.96
C VAL A 42 17.97 12.00 -18.62
N GLU A 43 19.07 12.25 -19.33
CA GLU A 43 19.94 11.24 -19.94
C GLU A 43 20.78 10.47 -18.92
N GLU A 44 21.00 11.03 -17.73
CA GLU A 44 21.84 10.45 -16.67
C GLU A 44 21.02 9.67 -15.63
N LEU A 45 19.70 9.91 -15.56
CA LEU A 45 18.79 9.17 -14.68
C LEU A 45 18.81 7.66 -14.95
N ASP A 46 18.82 6.86 -13.89
CA ASP A 46 18.67 5.39 -13.97
C ASP A 46 17.22 5.00 -14.31
N ARG A 47 16.92 4.99 -15.62
CA ARG A 47 15.59 4.73 -16.15
C ARG A 47 15.06 3.34 -15.80
N GLU A 48 15.94 2.34 -15.79
CA GLU A 48 15.55 0.96 -15.49
C GLU A 48 15.08 0.86 -14.03
N LEU A 49 15.87 1.41 -13.10
CA LEU A 49 15.52 1.45 -11.70
C LEU A 49 14.22 2.24 -11.45
N ILE A 50 14.06 3.41 -12.08
CA ILE A 50 12.86 4.24 -11.92
C ILE A 50 11.62 3.49 -12.40
N VAL A 51 11.67 2.84 -13.57
CA VAL A 51 10.54 2.09 -14.14
C VAL A 51 10.20 0.88 -13.28
N GLU A 52 11.20 0.13 -12.81
CA GLU A 52 11.01 -1.00 -11.91
C GLU A 52 10.32 -0.56 -10.61
N GLN A 53 10.85 0.47 -9.95
CA GLN A 53 10.29 0.97 -8.69
C GLN A 53 8.89 1.56 -8.85
N ALA A 54 8.63 2.29 -9.94
CA ALA A 54 7.31 2.86 -10.22
C ALA A 54 6.28 1.77 -10.49
N THR A 55 6.68 0.71 -11.19
CA THR A 55 5.82 -0.45 -11.47
C THR A 55 5.46 -1.18 -10.18
N GLU A 56 6.46 -1.49 -9.35
CA GLU A 56 6.24 -2.13 -8.04
C GLU A 56 5.38 -1.26 -7.12
N PHE A 57 5.62 0.06 -7.09
CA PHE A 57 4.77 1.00 -6.36
C PHE A 57 3.30 0.88 -6.79
N GLY A 58 3.04 0.87 -8.11
CA GLY A 58 1.69 0.74 -8.66
C GLY A 58 1.02 -0.58 -8.25
N LEU A 59 1.74 -1.70 -8.33
CA LEU A 59 1.23 -3.02 -7.89
C LEU A 59 0.86 -3.01 -6.40
N LYS A 60 1.74 -2.47 -5.54
CA LYS A 60 1.48 -2.37 -4.09
C LYS A 60 0.37 -1.39 -3.75
N GLN A 61 0.17 -0.36 -4.57
CA GLN A 61 -0.96 0.55 -4.42
C GLN A 61 -2.28 -0.15 -4.70
N ILE A 62 -2.34 -0.99 -5.75
CA ILE A 62 -3.52 -1.80 -6.06
C ILE A 62 -3.81 -2.78 -4.92
N GLU A 63 -2.79 -3.49 -4.41
CA GLU A 63 -2.92 -4.37 -3.25
C GLU A 63 -3.50 -3.63 -2.03
N LEU A 64 -2.99 -2.44 -1.72
CA LEU A 64 -3.51 -1.63 -0.61
C LEU A 64 -4.98 -1.27 -0.82
N LEU A 65 -5.38 -0.86 -2.03
CA LEU A 65 -6.77 -0.52 -2.32
C LEU A 65 -7.71 -1.73 -2.13
N ALA A 66 -7.27 -2.92 -2.52
CA ALA A 66 -8.02 -4.15 -2.30
C ALA A 66 -8.21 -4.44 -0.80
N VAL A 67 -7.13 -4.36 0.00
CA VAL A 67 -7.20 -4.54 1.46
C VAL A 67 -8.11 -3.51 2.12
N LEU A 68 -8.07 -2.25 1.70
CA LEU A 68 -8.96 -1.21 2.21
C LEU A 68 -10.44 -1.48 1.87
N ALA A 69 -10.72 -2.03 0.69
CA ALA A 69 -12.06 -2.45 0.32
C ALA A 69 -12.56 -3.61 1.21
N GLU A 70 -11.69 -4.59 1.52
CA GLU A 70 -12.01 -5.67 2.46
C GLU A 70 -12.27 -5.15 3.88
N ILE A 71 -11.44 -4.23 4.39
CA ILE A 71 -11.66 -3.58 5.69
C ILE A 71 -13.03 -2.91 5.72
N LYS A 72 -13.38 -2.17 4.66
CA LYS A 72 -14.69 -1.51 4.55
C LYS A 72 -15.84 -2.52 4.55
N ALA A 73 -15.69 -3.65 3.86
CA ALA A 73 -16.69 -4.72 3.88
C ALA A 73 -16.86 -5.30 5.29
N ILE A 74 -15.76 -5.62 5.98
CA ILE A 74 -15.79 -6.16 7.36
C ILE A 74 -16.45 -5.17 8.34
N LYS A 75 -16.13 -3.88 8.21
CA LYS A 75 -16.76 -2.83 9.03
C LYS A 75 -18.29 -2.78 8.84
N ARG A 76 -18.77 -2.93 7.60
CA ARG A 76 -20.22 -3.00 7.33
C ARG A 76 -20.87 -4.20 8.01
N GLU A 77 -20.24 -5.38 7.96
CA GLU A 77 -20.73 -6.58 8.66
C GLU A 77 -20.77 -6.39 10.19
N LEU A 78 -19.86 -5.58 10.74
CA LEU A 78 -19.83 -5.24 12.16
C LEU A 78 -20.84 -4.14 12.57
N GLY A 79 -21.51 -3.52 11.60
CA GLY A 79 -22.44 -2.41 11.78
C GLY A 79 -21.78 -1.03 11.88
N GLU A 80 -20.49 -0.92 11.51
CA GLU A 80 -19.75 0.33 11.47
C GLU A 80 -19.91 1.01 10.09
N ARG A 81 -20.09 2.34 10.08
CA ARG A 81 -20.25 3.15 8.85
C ARG A 81 -18.92 3.54 8.23
#